data_AF-A0A9W7GF09-F1
#
_entry.id   AF-A0A9W7GF09-F1
#
_cell.length_a   1.000
_cell.length_b   1.000
_cell.length_c   1.000
_cell.angle_alpha   90.00
_cell.angle_beta   90.00
_cell.angle_gamma   90.00
#
_symmetry.space_group_name_H-M   'P 1'
#
loop_
_entity.id
_entity.type
_entity.pdbx_description
1 polymer ?
#
loop_
_entity_poly.entity_id
_entity_poly.type
_entity_poly.pdbx_seq_one_letter_code
_entity_poly.pdbx_strand_id
1 'polypeptide(L)'
;MSSDSESSSESSVNSSSIETPPLASTGDEASSPISSSLSTKSSSKSSKNSSKKKSSRLLEAATYADKLSKRGVIYISRLPPKMSISKVKTLLSHLGSVTRLYLEEEDRSVRKRRKRAGGSSSKRYVCGWAEFPSRSLASNIADSIHQKPMERKGPHCDDLWSVKYLRGFKWEMLTEKVAYERRVREQRLRVEMVNAKREIRQFKEKVEEGGKFEMMVQKKKKMAGGKEGKMEGGGEVEKKGKRKFRQIKALPDDGE
;
A
#
# COMPACT_ATOMS: atom_id res chain seq x y z
N MET A 1 52.81 19.88 -17.89
CA MET A 1 51.38 20.25 -18.06
C MET A 1 50.55 19.30 -17.21
N SER A 2 49.40 19.77 -16.72
CA SER A 2 48.39 19.15 -15.83
C SER A 2 48.42 17.62 -15.72
N SER A 3 48.42 17.03 -14.51
CA SER A 3 47.29 17.00 -13.54
C SER A 3 46.02 16.41 -14.15
N ASP A 4 45.66 15.18 -13.77
CA ASP A 4 44.59 14.94 -12.80
C ASP A 4 44.55 13.46 -12.38
N SER A 5 44.35 13.21 -11.08
CA SER A 5 44.27 11.86 -10.49
C SER A 5 42.92 11.68 -9.82
N GLU A 6 41.98 10.98 -10.47
CA GLU A 6 40.69 10.65 -9.85
C GLU A 6 40.79 9.39 -8.98
N SER A 7 40.74 9.60 -7.66
CA SER A 7 40.66 8.53 -6.66
C SER A 7 39.25 7.96 -6.59
N SER A 8 39.06 6.71 -7.01
CA SER A 8 37.82 5.97 -6.74
C SER A 8 37.78 5.51 -5.28
N SER A 9 36.81 6.01 -4.51
CA SER A 9 36.59 5.63 -3.11
C SER A 9 35.27 4.89 -2.96
N GLU A 10 35.34 3.57 -2.80
CA GLU A 10 34.20 2.72 -2.45
C GLU A 10 33.68 3.06 -1.04
N SER A 11 32.36 3.00 -0.84
CA SER A 11 31.78 3.05 0.51
C SER A 11 30.72 1.97 0.69
N SER A 12 31.13 0.90 1.37
CA SER A 12 30.26 -0.20 1.77
C SER A 12 29.12 0.27 2.67
N VAL A 13 27.88 0.06 2.24
CA VAL A 13 26.70 0.35 3.08
C VAL A 13 26.57 -0.69 4.18
N ASN A 14 26.90 -0.27 5.41
CA ASN A 14 26.87 -1.13 6.59
C ASN A 14 25.43 -1.53 6.93
N SER A 15 25.14 -2.83 6.97
CA SER A 15 23.81 -3.37 7.25
C SER A 15 23.61 -3.55 8.75
N SER A 16 22.99 -2.59 9.42
CA SER A 16 22.50 -2.74 10.80
C SER A 16 20.98 -2.88 10.85
N SER A 17 20.53 -4.04 11.37
CA SER A 17 19.13 -4.34 11.63
C SER A 17 18.49 -3.30 12.54
N ILE A 18 17.33 -2.77 12.15
CA ILE A 18 16.49 -1.94 13.02
C ILE A 18 15.30 -2.79 13.45
N GLU A 19 15.34 -3.26 14.71
CA GLU A 19 14.18 -3.85 15.36
C GLU A 19 13.03 -2.84 15.43
N THR A 20 11.82 -3.27 15.07
CA THR A 20 10.61 -2.47 15.22
C THR A 20 9.94 -2.79 16.56
N PRO A 21 9.90 -1.87 17.53
CA PRO A 21 9.12 -2.07 18.75
C PRO A 21 7.61 -2.00 18.46
N PRO A 22 6.78 -2.85 19.10
CA PRO A 22 5.33 -2.75 18.99
C PRO A 22 4.82 -1.60 19.87
N LEU A 23 4.02 -0.68 19.30
CA LEU A 23 3.38 0.38 20.08
C LEU A 23 1.93 0.01 20.40
N ALA A 24 1.58 0.18 21.67
CA ALA A 24 0.33 -0.27 22.26
C ALA A 24 -0.92 0.48 21.76
N SER A 25 -2.06 -0.20 21.86
CA SER A 25 -3.39 0.35 21.67
C SER A 25 -3.85 1.08 22.92
N THR A 26 -4.42 2.29 22.76
CA THR A 26 -5.16 3.02 23.79
C THR A 26 -6.59 3.27 23.30
N GLY A 27 -7.59 2.95 24.13
CA GLY A 27 -8.97 3.45 23.95
C GLY A 27 -9.04 4.97 24.20
N ASP A 28 -10.17 5.67 24.06
CA ASP A 28 -11.60 5.27 24.11
C ASP A 28 -12.48 6.32 23.36
N GLU A 29 -13.84 6.35 23.29
CA GLU A 29 -14.95 5.60 23.93
C GLU A 29 -16.21 5.62 23.00
N ALA A 30 -17.11 4.65 23.19
CA ALA A 30 -18.58 4.64 23.10
C ALA A 30 -19.43 5.33 22.00
N SER A 31 -20.36 4.53 21.44
CA SER A 31 -21.82 4.76 21.57
C SER A 31 -22.62 3.46 21.30
N SER A 32 -23.82 3.34 21.90
CA SER A 32 -24.55 2.07 22.16
C SER A 32 -25.42 1.53 21.00
N PRO A 33 -26.05 0.32 21.13
CA PRO A 33 -27.42 0.30 21.69
C PRO A 33 -27.83 -0.94 22.55
N ILE A 34 -28.34 -0.62 23.76
CA ILE A 34 -29.58 -1.08 24.45
C ILE A 34 -30.20 -2.49 24.17
N SER A 35 -30.26 -3.32 25.24
CA SER A 35 -31.31 -4.27 25.71
C SER A 35 -31.81 -5.44 24.81
N SER A 36 -31.84 -6.72 25.24
CA SER A 36 -32.71 -7.17 26.35
C SER A 36 -32.52 -8.66 26.80
N SER A 37 -32.79 -8.88 28.10
CA SER A 37 -33.27 -10.10 28.81
C SER A 37 -32.54 -11.46 28.81
N LEU A 38 -31.97 -11.78 29.99
CA LEU A 38 -32.26 -12.93 30.89
C LEU A 38 -31.95 -14.41 30.48
N SER A 39 -30.82 -14.89 31.03
CA SER A 39 -30.65 -16.12 31.83
C SER A 39 -31.37 -17.45 31.49
N THR A 40 -30.59 -18.54 31.36
CA THR A 40 -30.76 -19.82 32.11
C THR A 40 -29.56 -20.75 31.91
N LYS A 41 -29.29 -21.64 32.87
CA LYS A 41 -28.11 -22.53 32.91
C LYS A 41 -28.55 -23.98 33.15
N SER A 42 -28.64 -24.83 32.12
CA SER A 42 -28.81 -26.29 32.29
C SER A 42 -28.44 -27.14 31.05
N SER A 43 -27.77 -28.27 31.35
CA SER A 43 -27.72 -29.58 30.65
C SER A 43 -27.89 -29.72 29.13
N SER A 44 -26.75 -29.90 28.45
CA SER A 44 -26.43 -31.12 27.68
C SER A 44 -27.48 -31.76 26.73
N LYS A 45 -27.97 -31.03 25.71
CA LYS A 45 -28.63 -31.66 24.53
C LYS A 45 -28.34 -31.04 23.14
N SER A 46 -27.54 -29.96 23.05
CA SER A 46 -27.37 -29.18 21.80
C SER A 46 -26.27 -29.67 20.82
N SER A 47 -25.41 -30.61 21.22
CA SER A 47 -24.20 -30.97 20.44
C SER A 47 -24.46 -31.68 19.10
N LYS A 48 -25.60 -32.37 18.94
CA LYS A 48 -25.93 -33.11 17.71
C LYS A 48 -26.38 -32.22 16.53
N ASN A 49 -26.87 -31.01 16.78
CA ASN A 49 -27.27 -30.07 15.72
C ASN A 49 -26.09 -29.22 15.22
N SER A 50 -25.10 -28.92 16.07
CA SER A 50 -23.92 -28.16 15.67
C SER A 50 -22.95 -29.00 14.81
N SER A 51 -22.84 -30.31 15.06
CA SER A 51 -22.04 -31.22 14.23
C SER A 51 -22.61 -31.41 12.83
N LYS A 52 -23.93 -31.62 12.69
CA LYS A 52 -24.61 -31.69 11.37
C LYS A 52 -24.40 -30.40 10.55
N LYS A 53 -24.56 -29.21 11.17
CA LYS A 53 -24.32 -27.92 10.51
C LYS A 53 -22.84 -27.65 10.14
N LYS A 54 -21.87 -28.27 10.83
CA LYS A 54 -20.45 -28.22 10.44
C LYS A 54 -20.19 -29.13 9.25
N SER A 55 -20.70 -30.37 9.27
CA SER A 55 -20.57 -31.32 8.16
C SER A 55 -21.14 -30.78 6.85
N SER A 56 -22.35 -30.20 6.87
CA SER A 56 -22.98 -29.65 5.66
C SER A 56 -22.17 -28.52 5.01
N ARG A 57 -21.53 -27.64 5.81
CA ARG A 57 -20.66 -26.57 5.31
C ARG A 57 -19.37 -27.09 4.68
N LEU A 58 -18.80 -28.17 5.20
CA LEU A 58 -17.60 -28.77 4.64
C LEU A 58 -17.89 -29.39 3.26
N LEU A 59 -19.04 -30.06 3.13
CA LEU A 59 -19.53 -30.56 1.84
C LEU A 59 -19.79 -29.41 0.85
N GLU A 60 -20.46 -28.34 1.30
CA GLU A 60 -20.71 -27.16 0.46
C GLU A 60 -19.39 -26.50 -0.02
N ALA A 61 -18.42 -26.33 0.88
CA ALA A 61 -17.08 -25.82 0.55
C ALA A 61 -16.32 -26.73 -0.44
N ALA A 62 -16.41 -28.05 -0.29
CA ALA A 62 -15.84 -29.01 -1.24
C ALA A 62 -16.49 -28.87 -2.62
N THR A 63 -17.83 -28.84 -2.71
CA THR A 63 -18.51 -28.64 -4.01
C THR A 63 -18.19 -27.27 -4.63
N TYR A 64 -17.91 -26.24 -3.83
CA TYR A 64 -17.46 -24.95 -4.33
C TYR A 64 -16.02 -25.03 -4.90
N ALA A 65 -15.11 -25.73 -4.21
CA ALA A 65 -13.76 -25.98 -4.70
C ALA A 65 -13.75 -26.78 -6.01
N ASP A 66 -14.63 -27.78 -6.14
CA ASP A 66 -14.83 -28.55 -7.38
C ASP A 66 -15.42 -27.72 -8.52
N LYS A 67 -16.32 -26.78 -8.20
CA LYS A 67 -16.82 -25.81 -9.19
C LYS A 67 -15.70 -24.86 -9.61
N LEU A 68 -14.82 -24.46 -8.69
CA LEU A 68 -13.71 -23.54 -8.94
C LEU A 68 -12.60 -24.19 -9.79
N SER A 69 -12.27 -25.46 -9.53
CA SER A 69 -11.26 -26.22 -10.30
C SER A 69 -11.67 -26.47 -11.76
N LYS A 70 -12.98 -26.53 -12.04
CA LYS A 70 -13.56 -26.72 -13.38
C LYS A 70 -13.64 -25.43 -14.21
N ARG A 71 -13.47 -24.24 -13.60
CA ARG A 71 -13.58 -22.95 -14.32
C ARG A 71 -12.47 -22.77 -15.35
N GLY A 72 -12.76 -21.93 -16.33
CA GLY A 72 -11.79 -21.47 -17.31
C GLY A 72 -11.75 -19.96 -17.37
N VAL A 73 -10.56 -19.41 -17.59
CA VAL A 73 -10.37 -17.97 -17.82
C VAL A 73 -9.99 -17.73 -19.28
N ILE A 74 -10.67 -16.75 -19.87
CA ILE A 74 -10.39 -16.20 -21.19
C ILE A 74 -9.66 -14.87 -21.01
N TYR A 75 -8.59 -14.65 -21.78
CA TYR A 75 -7.91 -13.37 -21.92
C TYR A 75 -8.43 -12.60 -23.13
N ILE A 76 -8.64 -11.29 -22.97
CA ILE A 76 -9.07 -10.35 -24.00
C ILE A 76 -7.93 -9.36 -24.19
N SER A 77 -7.23 -9.42 -25.31
CA SER A 77 -5.98 -8.67 -25.52
C SER A 77 -6.18 -7.19 -25.84
N ARG A 78 -7.29 -6.83 -26.47
CA ARG A 78 -7.57 -5.47 -26.92
C ARG A 78 -9.05 -5.16 -26.72
N LEU A 79 -9.34 -3.96 -26.23
CA LEU A 79 -10.68 -3.42 -26.10
C LEU A 79 -10.80 -2.07 -26.84
N PRO A 80 -11.90 -1.82 -27.56
CA PRO A 80 -12.15 -0.55 -28.23
C PRO A 80 -12.24 0.64 -27.27
N PRO A 81 -11.92 1.86 -27.73
CA PRO A 81 -12.17 3.09 -26.98
C PRO A 81 -13.65 3.23 -26.60
N LYS A 82 -13.94 3.85 -25.45
CA LYS A 82 -15.30 4.10 -24.92
C LYS A 82 -16.12 2.85 -24.54
N MET A 83 -15.68 1.63 -24.79
CA MET A 83 -16.42 0.43 -24.35
C MET A 83 -16.38 0.28 -22.82
N SER A 84 -17.55 0.07 -22.19
CA SER A 84 -17.71 -0.10 -20.74
C SER A 84 -17.69 -1.57 -20.32
N ILE A 85 -17.29 -1.85 -19.07
CA ILE A 85 -17.29 -3.20 -18.48
C ILE A 85 -18.67 -3.87 -18.64
N SER A 86 -19.75 -3.12 -18.42
CA SER A 86 -21.13 -3.61 -18.57
C SER A 86 -21.41 -4.07 -20.00
N LYS A 87 -20.98 -3.32 -21.03
CA LYS A 87 -21.18 -3.71 -22.44
C LYS A 87 -20.40 -4.97 -22.79
N VAL A 88 -19.14 -5.09 -22.34
CA VAL A 88 -18.35 -6.34 -22.51
C VAL A 88 -19.05 -7.52 -21.83
N LYS A 89 -19.59 -7.32 -20.62
CA LYS A 89 -20.35 -8.36 -19.92
C LYS A 89 -21.57 -8.79 -20.71
N THR A 90 -22.39 -7.87 -21.22
CA THR A 90 -23.58 -8.20 -22.02
C THR A 90 -23.22 -8.99 -23.28
N LEU A 91 -22.20 -8.57 -24.03
CA LEU A 91 -21.75 -9.27 -25.25
C LEU A 91 -21.28 -10.70 -24.94
N LEU A 92 -20.52 -10.89 -23.85
CA LEU A 92 -20.08 -12.22 -23.43
C LEU A 92 -21.21 -13.08 -22.84
N SER A 93 -22.17 -12.48 -22.14
CA SER A 93 -23.35 -13.17 -21.60
C SER A 93 -24.22 -13.82 -22.68
N HIS A 94 -24.23 -13.29 -23.90
CA HIS A 94 -24.94 -13.91 -25.04
C HIS A 94 -24.28 -15.21 -25.51
N LEU A 95 -23.00 -15.42 -25.20
CA LEU A 95 -22.20 -16.58 -25.61
C LEU A 95 -22.14 -17.65 -24.51
N GLY A 96 -22.23 -17.23 -23.25
CA GLY A 96 -22.25 -18.13 -22.10
C GLY A 96 -22.29 -17.38 -20.77
N SER A 97 -22.57 -18.11 -19.68
CA SER A 97 -22.65 -17.51 -18.34
C SER A 97 -21.28 -17.02 -17.86
N VAL A 98 -21.09 -15.70 -17.78
CA VAL A 98 -19.87 -15.06 -17.25
C VAL A 98 -19.95 -14.97 -15.73
N THR A 99 -19.02 -15.62 -15.03
CA THR A 99 -18.96 -15.64 -13.56
C THR A 99 -18.24 -14.40 -13.01
N ARG A 100 -17.08 -14.07 -13.57
CA ARG A 100 -16.28 -12.89 -13.19
C ARG A 100 -15.76 -12.19 -14.44
N LEU A 101 -15.63 -10.86 -14.39
CA LEU A 101 -15.07 -10.04 -15.46
C LEU A 101 -14.22 -8.93 -14.83
N TYR A 102 -12.99 -8.79 -15.31
CA TYR A 102 -12.04 -7.79 -14.87
C TYR A 102 -11.37 -7.19 -16.10
N LEU A 103 -11.46 -5.88 -16.25
CA LEU A 103 -10.83 -5.15 -17.34
C LEU A 103 -9.77 -4.22 -16.74
N GLU A 104 -8.55 -4.29 -17.23
CA GLU A 104 -7.45 -3.45 -16.76
C GLU A 104 -7.57 -2.06 -17.37
N GLU A 105 -7.70 -1.04 -16.52
CA GLU A 105 -7.75 0.36 -16.95
C GLU A 105 -6.41 0.80 -17.54
N GLU A 106 -6.44 1.69 -18.54
CA GLU A 106 -5.25 2.40 -19.02
C GLU A 106 -4.51 3.07 -17.85
N ASP A 107 -3.17 3.14 -17.91
CA ASP A 107 -2.40 3.83 -16.88
C ASP A 107 -2.87 5.28 -16.71
N ARG A 108 -2.91 5.72 -15.45
CA ARG A 108 -3.38 7.06 -15.05
C ARG A 108 -2.53 8.17 -15.68
N SER A 109 -1.25 7.94 -15.94
CA SER A 109 -0.34 8.91 -16.58
C SER A 109 -0.61 9.00 -18.09
N VAL A 110 -0.80 7.86 -18.76
CA VAL A 110 -1.22 7.81 -20.18
C VAL A 110 -2.56 8.51 -20.37
N ARG A 111 -3.52 8.22 -19.48
CA ARG A 111 -4.82 8.89 -19.40
C ARG A 111 -4.70 10.40 -19.22
N LYS A 112 -3.83 10.86 -18.30
CA LYS A 112 -3.58 12.29 -18.05
C LYS A 112 -2.94 12.97 -19.26
N ARG A 113 -1.99 12.32 -19.94
CA ARG A 113 -1.38 12.80 -21.20
C ARG A 113 -2.44 12.95 -22.31
N ARG A 114 -3.27 11.92 -22.49
CA ARG A 114 -4.35 11.90 -23.49
C ARG A 114 -5.39 13.01 -23.28
N LYS A 115 -5.76 13.29 -22.02
CA LYS A 115 -6.64 14.42 -21.68
C LYS A 115 -6.00 15.79 -21.94
N ARG A 116 -4.71 15.96 -21.62
CA ARG A 116 -3.95 17.20 -21.89
C ARG A 116 -3.85 17.50 -23.39
N ALA A 117 -3.76 16.46 -24.22
CA ALA A 117 -3.75 16.58 -25.69
C ALA A 117 -5.15 16.72 -26.31
N GLY A 118 -6.17 17.17 -25.57
CA GLY A 118 -7.55 17.33 -26.07
C GLY A 118 -8.33 16.02 -26.30
N GLY A 119 -7.74 14.87 -26.00
CA GLY A 119 -8.37 13.56 -26.18
C GLY A 119 -9.48 13.26 -25.16
N SER A 120 -10.36 12.31 -25.51
CA SER A 120 -11.56 11.97 -24.71
C SER A 120 -11.32 11.76 -23.22
N SER A 121 -12.21 12.28 -22.37
CA SER A 121 -12.15 12.05 -20.92
C SER A 121 -12.57 10.62 -20.51
N SER A 122 -13.18 9.81 -21.39
CA SER A 122 -13.68 8.46 -21.04
C SER A 122 -12.55 7.50 -20.64
N LYS A 123 -12.85 6.55 -19.75
CA LYS A 123 -11.92 5.47 -19.38
C LYS A 123 -11.68 4.57 -20.60
N ARG A 124 -10.44 4.11 -20.77
CA ARG A 124 -10.09 3.05 -21.72
C ARG A 124 -9.57 1.85 -20.94
N TYR A 125 -9.87 0.66 -21.43
CA TYR A 125 -9.31 -0.58 -20.93
C TYR A 125 -8.26 -1.08 -21.93
N VAL A 126 -7.14 -1.60 -21.44
CA VAL A 126 -6.06 -2.13 -22.29
C VAL A 126 -6.40 -3.57 -22.69
N CYS A 127 -6.63 -4.40 -21.69
CA CYS A 127 -6.94 -5.81 -21.81
C CYS A 127 -7.97 -6.24 -20.73
N GLY A 128 -8.34 -7.52 -20.71
CA GLY A 128 -9.25 -8.04 -19.70
C GLY A 128 -9.20 -9.56 -19.56
N TRP A 129 -9.87 -10.04 -18.51
CA TRP A 129 -10.02 -11.45 -18.18
C TRP A 129 -11.48 -11.73 -17.84
N ALA A 130 -12.02 -12.80 -18.41
CA ALA A 130 -13.37 -13.28 -18.17
C ALA A 130 -13.34 -14.72 -17.67
N GLU A 131 -13.98 -14.98 -16.52
CA GLU A 131 -14.11 -16.32 -15.93
C GLU A 131 -15.45 -16.94 -16.32
N PHE A 132 -15.39 -18.18 -16.81
CA PHE A 132 -16.54 -19.01 -17.16
C PHE A 132 -16.60 -20.25 -16.26
N PRO A 133 -17.80 -20.81 -16.00
CA PRO A 133 -17.99 -21.91 -15.05
C PRO A 133 -17.36 -23.23 -15.49
N SER A 134 -17.03 -23.40 -16.78
CA SER A 134 -16.38 -24.58 -17.34
C SER A 134 -15.24 -24.20 -18.28
N ARG A 135 -14.09 -24.86 -18.14
CA ARG A 135 -12.91 -24.68 -19.00
C ARG A 135 -13.15 -25.06 -20.46
N SER A 136 -14.00 -26.06 -20.72
CA SER A 136 -14.33 -26.46 -22.09
C SER A 136 -15.19 -25.41 -22.78
N LEU A 137 -16.15 -24.83 -22.05
CA LEU A 137 -16.96 -23.71 -22.52
C LEU A 137 -16.06 -22.47 -22.76
N ALA A 138 -15.08 -22.23 -21.89
CA ALA A 138 -14.10 -21.15 -22.09
C ALA A 138 -13.24 -21.33 -23.37
N SER A 139 -12.77 -22.55 -23.66
CA SER A 139 -12.04 -22.83 -24.90
C SER A 139 -12.95 -22.62 -26.12
N ASN A 140 -14.10 -23.30 -26.15
CA ASN A 140 -15.03 -23.22 -27.29
C ASN A 140 -15.50 -21.80 -27.58
N ILE A 141 -15.73 -20.97 -26.55
CA ILE A 141 -16.06 -19.55 -26.74
C ILE A 141 -14.86 -18.78 -27.32
N ALA A 142 -13.66 -18.96 -26.76
CA ALA A 142 -12.47 -18.28 -27.26
C ALA A 142 -12.21 -18.61 -28.74
N ASP A 143 -12.24 -19.90 -29.10
CA ASP A 143 -12.01 -20.39 -30.45
C ASP A 143 -13.14 -19.95 -31.40
N SER A 144 -14.39 -19.89 -30.92
CA SER A 144 -15.53 -19.42 -31.71
C SER A 144 -15.52 -17.91 -31.96
N ILE A 145 -15.11 -17.06 -31.01
CA ILE A 145 -15.20 -15.60 -31.18
C ILE A 145 -13.92 -14.93 -31.65
N HIS A 146 -12.77 -15.62 -31.62
CA HIS A 146 -11.52 -15.04 -32.10
C HIS A 146 -11.65 -14.54 -33.55
N GLN A 147 -11.21 -13.31 -33.82
CA GLN A 147 -11.36 -12.58 -35.09
C GLN A 147 -12.79 -12.35 -35.59
N LYS A 148 -13.83 -12.55 -34.77
CA LYS A 148 -15.21 -12.15 -35.15
C LYS A 148 -15.53 -10.72 -34.72
N PRO A 149 -16.40 -9.99 -35.45
CA PRO A 149 -16.90 -8.68 -35.05
C PRO A 149 -17.43 -8.65 -33.62
N MET A 150 -17.13 -7.58 -32.87
CA MET A 150 -17.52 -7.48 -31.46
C MET A 150 -19.03 -7.28 -31.28
N GLU A 151 -19.66 -6.55 -32.20
CA GLU A 151 -21.06 -6.17 -32.15
C GLU A 151 -21.67 -6.21 -33.57
N ARG A 152 -22.87 -6.77 -33.75
CA ARG A 152 -23.50 -6.88 -35.09
C ARG A 152 -24.02 -5.54 -35.61
N LYS A 153 -24.38 -4.61 -34.72
CA LYS A 153 -24.89 -3.27 -35.03
C LYS A 153 -24.55 -2.33 -33.87
N GLY A 154 -23.79 -1.27 -34.12
CA GLY A 154 -23.43 -0.28 -33.11
C GLY A 154 -22.08 0.36 -33.38
N PRO A 155 -21.55 1.20 -32.46
CA PRO A 155 -20.31 1.96 -32.64
C PRO A 155 -19.02 1.09 -32.60
N HIS A 156 -19.14 -0.23 -32.42
CA HIS A 156 -18.03 -1.19 -32.36
C HIS A 156 -18.24 -2.37 -33.31
N CYS A 157 -18.92 -2.17 -34.44
CA CYS A 157 -19.12 -3.24 -35.43
C CYS A 157 -17.84 -3.62 -36.18
N ASP A 158 -16.97 -2.65 -36.42
CA ASP A 158 -15.72 -2.86 -37.18
C ASP A 158 -14.57 -3.37 -36.31
N ASP A 159 -14.73 -3.31 -34.98
CA ASP A 159 -13.78 -3.88 -34.02
C ASP A 159 -13.94 -5.41 -33.97
N LEU A 160 -12.80 -6.14 -33.98
CA LEU A 160 -12.75 -7.59 -33.87
C LEU A 160 -12.37 -8.07 -32.46
N TRP A 161 -12.94 -9.20 -32.04
CA TRP A 161 -12.57 -9.89 -30.80
C TRP A 161 -11.16 -10.49 -30.88
N SER A 162 -10.21 -9.88 -30.17
CA SER A 162 -8.86 -10.43 -29.98
C SER A 162 -8.77 -11.20 -28.65
N VAL A 163 -9.12 -12.48 -28.68
CA VAL A 163 -9.41 -13.31 -27.49
C VAL A 163 -8.54 -14.58 -27.46
N LYS A 164 -8.12 -15.05 -26.28
CA LYS A 164 -7.35 -16.30 -26.12
C LYS A 164 -7.74 -17.06 -24.86
N TYR A 165 -7.98 -18.36 -24.95
CA TYR A 165 -8.14 -19.22 -23.78
C TYR A 165 -6.80 -19.44 -23.07
N LEU A 166 -6.77 -19.32 -21.74
CA LEU A 166 -5.58 -19.54 -20.92
C LEU A 166 -5.64 -20.91 -20.23
N ARG A 167 -5.01 -21.92 -20.82
CA ARG A 167 -4.95 -23.28 -20.27
C ARG A 167 -4.19 -23.31 -18.95
N GLY A 168 -4.81 -23.86 -17.91
CA GLY A 168 -4.24 -23.97 -16.55
C GLY A 168 -4.26 -22.68 -15.72
N PHE A 169 -4.58 -21.53 -16.31
CA PHE A 169 -4.69 -20.27 -15.59
C PHE A 169 -6.00 -20.19 -14.79
N LYS A 170 -5.90 -19.80 -13.52
CA LYS A 170 -7.04 -19.61 -12.62
C LYS A 170 -7.21 -18.14 -12.25
N TRP A 171 -8.42 -17.74 -11.90
CA TRP A 171 -8.73 -16.37 -11.52
C TRP A 171 -7.94 -15.91 -10.29
N GLU A 172 -7.70 -16.82 -9.35
CA GLU A 172 -6.97 -16.56 -8.11
C GLU A 172 -5.58 -15.98 -8.39
N MET A 173 -4.86 -16.51 -9.39
CA MET A 173 -3.52 -16.07 -9.79
C MET A 173 -3.51 -14.61 -10.29
N LEU A 174 -4.56 -14.20 -11.01
CA LEU A 174 -4.74 -12.80 -11.44
C LEU A 174 -4.92 -11.89 -10.23
N THR A 175 -5.84 -12.24 -9.34
CA THR A 175 -6.11 -11.43 -8.14
C THR A 175 -4.94 -11.39 -7.17
N GLU A 176 -4.18 -12.49 -7.06
CA GLU A 176 -2.98 -12.57 -6.24
C GLU A 176 -1.87 -11.66 -6.78
N LYS A 177 -1.60 -11.68 -8.09
CA LYS A 177 -0.64 -10.76 -8.74
C LYS A 177 -1.02 -9.31 -8.51
N VAL A 178 -2.27 -8.94 -8.76
CA VAL A 178 -2.76 -7.55 -8.55
C VAL A 178 -2.69 -7.14 -7.07
N ALA A 179 -3.04 -8.05 -6.14
CA ALA A 179 -2.95 -7.79 -4.71
C ALA A 179 -1.49 -7.72 -4.21
N TYR A 180 -0.58 -8.47 -4.80
CA TYR A 180 0.86 -8.41 -4.52
C TYR A 180 1.44 -7.07 -4.99
N GLU A 181 1.20 -6.68 -6.25
CA GLU A 181 1.65 -5.39 -6.78
C GLU A 181 1.08 -4.20 -6.01
N ARG A 182 -0.17 -4.29 -5.54
CA ARG A 182 -0.75 -3.29 -4.63
C ARG A 182 0.04 -3.24 -3.31
N ARG A 183 0.25 -4.38 -2.64
CA ARG A 183 0.99 -4.46 -1.37
C ARG A 183 2.41 -3.89 -1.49
N VAL A 184 3.17 -4.29 -2.53
CA VAL A 184 4.54 -3.79 -2.76
C VAL A 184 4.56 -2.27 -2.96
N ARG A 185 3.60 -1.72 -3.72
CA ARG A 185 3.47 -0.27 -3.95
C ARG A 185 3.12 0.48 -2.66
N GLU A 186 2.19 -0.05 -1.87
CA GLU A 186 1.79 0.52 -0.58
C GLU A 186 2.94 0.47 0.44
N GLN A 187 3.73 -0.60 0.47
CA GLN A 187 4.92 -0.72 1.31
C GLN A 187 5.99 0.31 0.94
N ARG A 188 6.31 0.49 -0.36
CA ARG A 188 7.27 1.50 -0.83
C ARG A 188 6.85 2.91 -0.41
N LEU A 189 5.60 3.30 -0.74
CA LEU A 189 5.03 4.59 -0.34
C LEU A 189 5.04 4.78 1.19
N ARG A 190 4.82 3.72 1.98
CA ARG A 190 4.88 3.79 3.44
C ARG A 190 6.30 4.07 3.95
N VAL A 191 7.31 3.43 3.37
CA VAL A 191 8.73 3.68 3.71
C VAL A 191 9.13 5.11 3.32
N GLU A 192 8.78 5.55 2.12
CA GLU A 192 9.00 6.94 1.65
C GLU A 192 8.34 7.96 2.59
N MET A 193 7.08 7.74 3.00
CA MET A 193 6.41 8.60 3.98
C MET A 193 7.06 8.60 5.36
N VAL A 194 7.64 7.48 5.81
CA VAL A 194 8.36 7.42 7.10
C VAL A 194 9.68 8.17 7.03
N ASN A 195 10.43 8.05 5.92
CA ASN A 195 11.67 8.78 5.70
C ASN A 195 11.41 10.29 5.62
N ALA A 196 10.46 10.74 4.80
CA ALA A 196 10.08 12.15 4.73
C ALA A 196 9.61 12.71 6.10
N LYS A 197 8.85 11.93 6.89
CA LYS A 197 8.47 12.34 8.26
C LYS A 197 9.66 12.42 9.23
N ARG A 198 10.69 11.60 9.04
CA ARG A 198 11.94 11.66 9.82
C ARG A 198 12.73 12.92 9.47
N GLU A 199 12.88 13.22 8.18
CA GLU A 199 13.54 14.44 7.69
C GLU A 199 12.83 15.72 8.16
N ILE A 200 11.49 15.78 8.05
CA ILE A 200 10.69 16.91 8.55
C ILE A 200 10.87 17.09 10.07
N ARG A 201 10.94 15.99 10.83
CA ARG A 201 11.18 16.04 12.28
C ARG A 201 12.57 16.60 12.60
N GLN A 202 13.61 16.10 11.94
CA GLN A 202 14.99 16.57 12.11
C GLN A 202 15.15 18.04 11.69
N PHE A 203 14.47 18.47 10.63
CA PHE A 203 14.45 19.88 10.23
C PHE A 203 13.80 20.77 11.30
N LYS A 204 12.63 20.36 11.83
CA LYS A 204 11.94 21.08 12.89
C LYS A 204 12.81 21.22 14.15
N GLU A 205 13.46 20.13 14.57
CA GLU A 205 14.38 20.11 15.71
C GLU A 205 15.52 21.13 15.54
N LYS A 206 16.21 21.10 14.38
CA LYS A 206 17.29 22.06 14.06
C LYS A 206 16.82 23.51 14.02
N VAL A 207 15.60 23.78 13.54
CA VAL A 207 15.02 25.14 13.55
C VAL A 207 14.71 25.61 14.97
N GLU A 208 14.17 24.74 15.83
CA GLU A 208 13.96 25.06 17.24
C GLU A 208 15.27 25.27 18.01
N GLU A 209 16.29 24.46 17.74
CA GLU A 209 17.65 24.64 18.29
C GLU A 209 18.27 25.96 17.82
N GLY A 210 18.17 26.28 16.53
CA GLY A 210 18.62 27.56 15.98
C GLY A 210 17.97 28.76 16.66
N GLY A 211 16.65 28.73 16.84
CA GLY A 211 15.92 29.78 17.56
C GLY A 211 16.29 29.88 19.05
N LYS A 212 16.50 28.75 19.73
CA LYS A 212 16.99 28.70 21.13
C LYS A 212 18.40 29.29 21.23
N PHE A 213 19.28 28.94 20.29
CA PHE A 213 20.66 29.46 20.21
C PHE A 213 20.66 30.96 19.93
N GLU A 214 19.84 31.45 18.99
CA GLU A 214 19.73 32.87 18.69
C GLU A 214 19.23 33.66 19.92
N MET A 215 18.19 33.21 20.60
CA MET A 215 17.74 33.83 21.85
C MET A 215 18.84 33.86 22.93
N MET A 216 19.67 32.81 23.01
CA MET A 216 20.81 32.77 23.94
C MET A 216 21.90 33.78 23.54
N VAL A 217 22.25 33.86 22.26
CA VAL A 217 23.22 34.83 21.72
C VAL A 217 22.73 36.26 21.93
N GLN A 218 21.45 36.55 21.65
CA GLN A 218 20.85 37.86 21.90
C GLN A 218 20.86 38.23 23.39
N LYS A 219 20.51 37.30 24.29
CA LYS A 219 20.62 37.53 25.76
C LYS A 219 22.06 37.80 26.18
N LYS A 220 23.03 37.02 25.68
CA LYS A 220 24.45 37.18 26.01
C LYS A 220 25.01 38.51 25.48
N LYS A 221 24.62 38.95 24.27
CA LYS A 221 24.96 40.28 23.74
C LYS A 221 24.36 41.41 24.59
N LYS A 222 23.08 41.31 25.00
CA LYS A 222 22.43 42.29 25.89
C LYS A 222 23.10 42.36 27.27
N MET A 223 23.53 41.23 27.84
CA MET A 223 24.28 41.22 29.10
C MET A 223 25.73 41.71 28.97
N ALA A 224 26.37 41.54 27.82
CA ALA A 224 27.71 42.09 27.55
C ALA A 224 27.67 43.61 27.33
N GLY A 225 26.67 44.13 26.62
CA GLY A 225 26.46 45.56 26.41
C GLY A 225 25.94 46.32 27.64
N GLY A 226 25.52 45.61 28.70
CA GLY A 226 25.12 46.20 29.98
C GLY A 226 26.26 46.32 31.01
N LYS A 227 27.52 46.24 30.57
CA LYS A 227 28.69 46.18 31.47
C LYS A 227 29.70 47.33 31.32
N GLU A 228 29.21 48.49 30.88
CA GLU A 228 29.85 49.79 31.08
C GLU A 228 28.84 50.72 31.77
N GLY A 229 28.89 50.79 33.10
CA GLY A 229 27.97 51.64 33.86
C GLY A 229 27.77 51.20 35.31
N LYS A 230 28.27 52.04 36.22
CA LYS A 230 27.96 52.13 37.65
C LYS A 230 28.53 51.06 38.60
N MET A 231 29.63 51.46 39.22
CA MET A 231 30.16 50.94 40.48
C MET A 231 29.43 51.64 41.63
N GLU A 232 28.55 50.95 42.37
CA GLU A 232 28.12 51.28 43.75
C GLU A 232 27.07 50.28 44.28
N GLY A 233 27.03 50.08 45.60
CA GLY A 233 25.93 49.39 46.31
C GLY A 233 26.16 47.89 46.60
N GLY A 234 26.27 47.54 47.88
CA GLY A 234 26.47 46.16 48.33
C GLY A 234 25.17 45.33 48.39
N GLY A 235 25.32 44.00 48.39
CA GLY A 235 24.24 43.04 48.53
C GLY A 235 24.75 41.60 48.41
N GLU A 236 24.67 40.85 49.50
CA GLU A 236 25.19 39.48 49.62
C GLU A 236 24.24 38.45 48.97
N VAL A 237 24.73 37.65 48.00
CA VAL A 237 24.08 36.42 47.53
C VAL A 237 25.13 35.35 47.20
N GLU A 238 24.87 34.11 47.63
CA GLU A 238 25.80 32.98 47.62
C GLU A 238 26.42 32.62 46.25
N LYS A 239 27.73 32.33 46.24
CA LYS A 239 28.41 31.66 45.13
C LYS A 239 28.10 30.15 45.11
N LYS A 240 27.02 29.72 44.46
CA LYS A 240 26.83 28.29 44.14
C LYS A 240 27.93 27.81 43.17
N GLY A 241 28.68 26.81 43.62
CA GLY A 241 30.02 26.51 43.11
C GLY A 241 30.10 25.92 41.69
N LYS A 242 31.26 26.12 41.05
CA LYS A 242 31.66 25.39 39.83
C LYS A 242 31.63 23.88 40.11
N ARG A 243 30.74 23.14 39.43
CA ARG A 243 30.75 21.67 39.48
C ARG A 243 32.02 21.17 38.79
N LYS A 244 33.01 20.69 39.57
CA LYS A 244 34.15 19.95 39.02
C LYS A 244 33.63 18.63 38.45
N PHE A 245 33.69 18.47 37.13
CA PHE A 245 33.43 17.19 36.48
C PHE A 245 34.57 16.23 36.84
N ARG A 246 34.24 15.02 37.34
CA ARG A 246 35.25 13.98 37.54
C ARG A 246 35.57 13.36 36.19
N GLN A 247 36.70 13.73 35.60
CA GLN A 247 37.22 13.07 34.42
C GLN A 247 37.62 11.64 34.79
N ILE A 248 36.96 10.66 34.19
CA ILE A 248 37.30 9.24 34.34
C ILE A 248 38.64 9.03 33.62
N LYS A 249 39.60 8.36 34.26
CA LYS A 249 40.85 7.98 33.60
C LYS A 249 40.54 6.97 32.48
N ALA A 250 41.22 7.08 31.34
CA ALA A 250 41.16 6.04 30.32
C ALA A 250 41.62 4.70 30.93
N LEU A 251 41.00 3.59 30.50
CA LEU A 251 41.56 2.27 30.78
C LEU A 251 42.94 2.16 30.11
N PRO A 252 43.91 1.46 30.72
CA PRO A 252 45.12 1.08 30.01
C PRO A 252 44.76 0.22 28.80
N ASP A 253 45.52 0.42 27.73
CA ASP A 253 45.49 -0.43 26.54
C ASP A 253 46.41 -1.62 26.86
N ASP A 254 45.82 -2.71 27.35
CA ASP A 254 46.55 -3.94 27.73
C ASP A 254 46.99 -4.67 26.45
N GLY A 255 48.07 -4.19 25.85
CA GLY A 255 48.69 -4.77 24.66
C GLY A 255 49.77 -5.80 25.01
N GLU A 256 49.38 -7.08 25.04
CA GLU A 256 50.24 -8.24 24.74
C GLU A 256 49.39 -9.39 24.15
#